data_AF-A0A350UEF4-F1
#
_entry.id   AF-A0A350UEF4-F1
#
_cell.length_a   1.000
_cell.length_b   1.000
_cell.length_c   1.000
_cell.angle_alpha   90.00
_cell.angle_beta   90.00
_cell.angle_gamma   90.00
#
_symmetry.space_group_name_H-M   'P 1'
#
loop_
_entity.id
_entity.type
_entity.pdbx_description
1 polymer ?
#
loop_
_entity_poly.entity_id
_entity_poly.type
_entity_poly.pdbx_seq_one_letter_code
_entity_poly.pdbx_strand_id
1 'polypeptide(L)'
;SLSLPARSLYFARYGVYYNSSALNVEPGFVLKLVSPLLRPGSGPLVVDATIPDRPGPIDVRPSDNLEGFETSTYQILPQRPSGVRLQLASVEQNRQGISSPARQPSAFRLNLPPDACHLRLLFLRRKSASDRDITLVAAPSLQLLDESARRIQSAPDAGTACSAEPAGRCLLLPQFTALNLELLVKVNGRSVSVPVGGTVGHAIASAGLAATPHRLNPESGSLHVRRPWHGKAIPIHPDDPTRLSGLVLLGGEEILWTPRLPQPQ
;
A
#
# COMPACT_ATOMS: atom_id res chain seq x y z
N SER A 1 -5.91 -5.72 -28.91
CA SER A 1 -4.72 -5.61 -28.05
C SER A 1 -4.61 -4.17 -27.55
N LEU A 2 -4.13 -3.95 -26.33
CA LEU A 2 -3.78 -2.61 -25.86
C LEU A 2 -2.36 -2.31 -26.33
N SER A 3 -2.19 -1.40 -27.29
CA SER A 3 -0.89 -1.01 -27.86
C SER A 3 -0.20 0.15 -27.11
N LEU A 4 -0.70 0.54 -25.95
CA LEU A 4 -0.08 1.60 -25.16
C LEU A 4 1.06 1.03 -24.32
N PRO A 5 2.26 1.65 -24.33
CA PRO A 5 3.35 1.28 -23.44
C PRO A 5 2.83 1.26 -22.00
N ALA A 6 3.06 0.16 -21.26
CA ALA A 6 2.54 -0.02 -19.91
C ALA A 6 2.90 1.14 -18.96
N ARG A 7 4.01 1.82 -19.23
CA ARG A 7 4.47 3.03 -18.54
C ARG A 7 3.51 4.21 -18.74
N SER A 8 2.95 4.39 -19.93
CA SER A 8 1.97 5.45 -20.22
C SER A 8 0.63 5.20 -19.54
N LEU A 9 0.18 3.94 -19.44
CA LEU A 9 -1.00 3.57 -18.64
C LEU A 9 -0.75 3.72 -17.13
N TYR A 10 0.47 3.41 -16.66
CA TYR A 10 0.89 3.69 -15.29
C TYR A 10 0.86 5.19 -15.00
N PHE A 11 1.44 6.01 -15.87
CA PHE A 11 1.43 7.47 -15.73
C PHE A 11 0.02 8.06 -15.85
N ALA A 12 -0.83 7.53 -16.73
CA ALA A 12 -2.21 7.97 -16.86
C ALA A 12 -3.09 7.58 -15.66
N ARG A 13 -2.83 6.41 -15.04
CA ARG A 13 -3.64 5.89 -13.93
C ARG A 13 -3.16 6.35 -12.55
N TYR A 14 -1.86 6.40 -12.32
CA TYR A 14 -1.28 6.71 -11.01
C TYR A 14 -0.55 8.04 -10.95
N GLY A 15 -0.40 8.73 -12.07
CA GLY A 15 0.50 9.87 -12.16
C GLY A 15 1.93 9.48 -11.83
N VAL A 16 2.84 10.45 -11.88
CA VAL A 16 4.10 10.32 -11.17
C VAL A 16 3.77 10.56 -9.69
N TYR A 17 3.49 9.53 -8.88
CA TYR A 17 3.23 9.74 -7.44
C TYR A 17 4.41 10.43 -6.73
N TYR A 18 5.64 10.30 -7.28
CA TYR A 18 6.80 11.10 -6.87
C TYR A 18 6.65 12.61 -7.11
N ASN A 19 5.83 13.06 -8.07
CA ASN A 19 5.60 14.48 -8.35
C ASN A 19 4.32 15.01 -7.70
N SER A 20 3.26 14.19 -7.56
CA SER A 20 2.00 14.62 -6.95
C SER A 20 2.02 14.61 -5.42
N SER A 21 2.97 13.89 -4.80
CA SER A 21 3.01 13.66 -3.36
C SER A 21 1.68 13.13 -2.80
N ALA A 22 0.92 12.41 -3.63
CA ALA A 22 -0.39 11.88 -3.28
C ALA A 22 -0.78 10.69 -4.15
N LEU A 23 -1.61 9.80 -3.59
CA LEU A 23 -2.17 8.64 -4.27
C LEU A 23 -3.67 8.53 -3.98
N ASN A 24 -4.50 8.50 -5.02
CA ASN A 24 -5.92 8.19 -4.88
C ASN A 24 -6.09 6.72 -4.50
N VAL A 25 -6.96 6.47 -3.53
CA VAL A 25 -7.31 5.11 -3.11
C VAL A 25 -8.47 4.63 -3.98
N GLU A 26 -8.23 3.57 -4.74
CA GLU A 26 -9.13 3.05 -5.76
C GLU A 26 -9.35 1.54 -5.63
N PRO A 27 -10.40 0.96 -6.23
CA PRO A 27 -10.54 -0.48 -6.34
C PRO A 27 -9.32 -1.12 -7.03
N GLY A 28 -8.86 -2.25 -6.50
CA GLY A 28 -7.61 -2.89 -6.94
C GLY A 28 -6.41 -2.56 -6.06
N PHE A 29 -6.56 -1.66 -5.09
CA PHE A 29 -5.65 -1.53 -3.97
C PHE A 29 -6.09 -2.34 -2.74
N VAL A 30 -5.14 -2.54 -1.84
CA VAL A 30 -5.31 -2.95 -0.45
C VAL A 30 -4.59 -1.92 0.41
N LEU A 31 -5.20 -1.57 1.53
CA LEU A 31 -4.63 -0.67 2.51
C LEU A 31 -4.12 -1.50 3.70
N LYS A 32 -2.82 -1.41 4.00
CA LYS A 32 -2.19 -2.04 5.16
C LYS A 32 -1.81 -0.99 6.18
N LEU A 33 -2.37 -1.12 7.37
CA LEU A 33 -2.09 -0.29 8.52
C LEU A 33 -1.26 -1.10 9.51
N VAL A 34 -0.07 -0.63 9.85
CA VAL A 34 0.81 -1.23 10.85
C VAL A 34 0.90 -0.29 12.03
N SER A 35 0.48 -0.73 13.21
CA SER A 35 0.44 0.08 14.44
C SER A 35 1.20 -0.63 15.57
N PRO A 36 1.89 0.11 16.46
CA PRO A 36 2.53 -0.50 17.62
C PRO A 36 1.49 -1.02 18.61
N LEU A 37 1.75 -2.20 19.17
CA LEU A 37 0.99 -2.75 20.30
C LEU A 37 1.75 -2.41 21.58
N LEU A 38 1.15 -1.57 22.41
CA LEU A 38 1.73 -1.16 23.69
C LEU A 38 1.08 -1.91 24.85
N ARG A 39 1.83 -2.10 25.93
CA ARG A 39 1.31 -2.63 27.18
C ARG A 39 0.14 -1.77 27.66
N PRO A 40 -1.01 -2.35 28.05
CA PRO A 40 -2.15 -1.57 28.55
C PRO A 40 -1.76 -0.67 29.72
N GLY A 41 -2.22 0.57 29.70
CA GLY A 41 -1.92 1.57 30.74
C GLY A 41 -0.49 2.14 30.70
N SER A 42 0.33 1.75 29.73
CA SER A 42 1.65 2.36 29.53
C SER A 42 1.58 3.72 28.84
N GLY A 43 2.65 4.51 28.98
CA GLY A 43 2.80 5.79 28.30
C GLY A 43 2.98 5.65 26.77
N PRO A 44 3.24 6.75 26.05
CA PRO A 44 3.52 6.69 24.61
C PRO A 44 4.77 5.85 24.32
N LEU A 45 4.86 5.31 23.10
CA LEU A 45 6.09 4.70 22.60
C LEU A 45 7.17 5.78 22.48
N VAL A 46 8.33 5.54 23.07
CA VAL A 46 9.54 6.36 22.89
C VAL A 46 10.56 5.51 22.18
N VAL A 47 11.27 6.10 21.22
CA VAL A 47 12.36 5.44 20.51
C VAL A 47 13.62 6.26 20.75
N ASP A 48 14.55 5.67 21.48
CA ASP A 48 15.85 6.26 21.75
C ASP A 48 16.83 5.79 20.68
N ALA A 49 17.45 6.75 19.99
CA ALA A 49 18.48 6.48 19.01
C ALA A 49 19.81 7.00 19.56
N THR A 50 20.77 6.09 19.76
CA THR A 50 22.14 6.46 20.10
C THR A 50 22.91 6.64 18.81
N ILE A 51 23.19 7.89 18.46
CA ILE A 51 24.01 8.23 17.30
C ILE A 51 25.48 8.15 17.73
N PRO A 52 26.27 7.21 17.20
CA PRO A 52 27.69 7.13 17.53
C PRO A 52 28.44 8.35 16.98
N ASP A 53 29.43 8.83 17.74
CA ASP A 53 30.32 9.96 17.34
C ASP A 53 31.21 9.63 16.12
N ARG A 54 31.25 8.36 15.70
CA ARG A 54 31.97 7.87 14.53
C ARG A 54 31.01 7.16 13.58
N PRO A 55 31.29 7.15 12.26
CA PRO A 55 30.48 6.41 11.30
C PRO A 55 30.32 4.95 11.73
N GLY A 56 29.07 4.54 11.95
CA GLY A 56 28.74 3.23 12.49
C GLY A 56 27.23 3.02 12.55
N PRO A 57 26.78 1.80 12.90
CA PRO A 57 25.36 1.51 13.05
C PRO A 57 24.77 2.34 14.18
N ILE A 58 23.59 2.92 13.92
CA ILE A 58 22.79 3.62 14.94
C ILE A 58 22.08 2.56 15.79
N ASP A 59 22.31 2.57 17.10
CA ASP A 59 21.55 1.71 18.02
C ASP A 59 20.20 2.38 18.29
N VAL A 60 19.11 1.68 17.97
CA VAL A 60 17.75 2.19 18.11
C VAL A 60 17.00 1.24 19.04
N ARG A 61 16.59 1.76 20.20
CA ARG A 61 15.88 1.00 21.23
C ARG A 61 14.50 1.59 21.45
N PRO A 62 13.42 0.82 21.23
CA PRO A 62 12.09 1.23 21.66
C PRO A 62 11.99 1.10 23.19
N SER A 63 11.10 1.88 23.79
CA SER A 63 10.76 1.76 25.21
C SER A 63 10.17 0.39 25.56
N ASP A 64 10.39 -0.06 26.81
CA ASP A 64 10.04 -1.39 27.31
C ASP A 64 8.53 -1.73 27.29
N ASN A 65 7.69 -0.76 26.95
CA ASN A 65 6.25 -0.93 26.80
C ASN A 65 5.83 -1.40 25.39
N LEU A 66 6.74 -1.49 24.42
CA LEU A 66 6.45 -2.08 23.11
C LEU A 66 6.34 -3.61 23.21
N GLU A 67 5.15 -4.15 22.98
CA GLU A 67 4.90 -5.60 23.01
C GLU A 67 4.96 -6.24 21.61
N GLY A 68 4.82 -5.42 20.57
CA GLY A 68 4.91 -5.83 19.18
C GLY A 68 4.13 -4.92 18.25
N PHE A 69 3.55 -5.47 17.18
CA PHE A 69 2.85 -4.71 16.15
C PHE A 69 1.56 -5.39 15.71
N GLU A 70 0.56 -4.59 15.35
CA GLU A 70 -0.70 -5.02 14.75
C GLU A 70 -0.72 -4.59 13.28
N THR A 71 -0.97 -5.54 12.38
CA THR A 71 -1.22 -5.28 10.96
C THR A 71 -2.69 -5.47 10.67
N SER A 72 -3.37 -4.39 10.32
CA SER A 72 -4.76 -4.41 9.84
C SER A 72 -4.79 -4.22 8.33
N THR A 73 -5.40 -5.16 7.62
CA THR A 73 -5.52 -5.14 6.16
C THR A 73 -6.95 -4.82 5.76
N TYR A 74 -7.13 -3.81 4.91
CA TYR A 74 -8.43 -3.39 4.39
C TYR A 74 -8.47 -3.56 2.87
N GLN A 75 -9.50 -4.23 2.37
CA GLN A 75 -9.80 -4.27 0.94
C GLN A 75 -10.51 -2.98 0.52
N ILE A 76 -10.12 -2.45 -0.65
CA ILE A 76 -10.77 -1.31 -1.27
C ILE A 76 -11.82 -1.82 -2.25
N LEU A 77 -13.09 -1.64 -1.89
CA LEU A 77 -14.21 -2.09 -2.71
C LEU A 77 -14.92 -0.91 -3.36
N PRO A 78 -15.44 -1.06 -4.58
CA PRO A 78 -16.24 -0.01 -5.21
C PRO A 78 -17.52 0.24 -4.40
N GLN A 79 -17.92 1.51 -4.31
CA GLN A 79 -19.19 1.96 -3.74
C GLN A 79 -20.08 2.54 -4.85
N ARG A 80 -21.39 2.28 -4.79
CA ARG A 80 -22.39 2.84 -5.72
C ARG A 80 -23.03 4.09 -5.10
N PRO A 81 -23.38 5.14 -5.88
CA PRO A 81 -23.20 5.25 -7.34
C PRO A 81 -21.75 5.51 -7.78
N SER A 82 -20.89 6.00 -6.89
CA SER A 82 -19.47 6.24 -7.15
C SER A 82 -18.64 6.13 -5.87
N GLY A 83 -17.33 5.91 -6.02
CA GLY A 83 -16.36 5.95 -4.93
C GLY A 83 -15.93 4.56 -4.42
N VAL A 84 -15.44 4.53 -3.19
CA VAL A 84 -14.88 3.36 -2.53
C VAL A 84 -15.38 3.21 -1.10
N ARG A 85 -15.38 1.98 -0.61
CA ARG A 85 -15.52 1.64 0.80
C ARG A 85 -14.36 0.78 1.26
N LEU A 86 -13.92 1.00 2.50
CA LEU A 86 -12.95 0.13 3.16
C LEU A 86 -13.68 -1.05 3.79
N GLN A 87 -13.23 -2.27 3.51
CA GLN A 87 -13.67 -3.46 4.23
C GLN A 87 -12.48 -4.07 4.95
N LEU A 88 -12.57 -4.20 6.29
CA LEU A 88 -11.57 -4.93 7.06
C LEU A 88 -11.53 -6.39 6.59
N ALA A 89 -10.36 -6.83 6.15
CA ALA A 89 -10.13 -8.17 5.60
C ALA A 89 -9.42 -9.08 6.62
N SER A 90 -8.40 -8.56 7.31
CA SER A 90 -7.70 -9.29 8.36
C SER A 90 -7.08 -8.35 9.39
N VAL A 91 -6.84 -8.88 10.58
CA VAL A 91 -6.00 -8.27 11.60
C VAL A 91 -5.07 -9.34 12.12
N GLU A 92 -3.77 -9.05 12.11
CA GLU A 92 -2.74 -9.92 12.64
C GLU A 92 -1.97 -9.16 13.72
N GLN A 93 -1.79 -9.78 14.88
CA GLN A 93 -0.99 -9.24 15.97
C GLN A 93 0.28 -10.07 16.09
N ASN A 94 1.43 -9.45 15.85
CA ASN A 94 2.72 -10.01 16.18
C ASN A 94 3.13 -9.49 17.55
N ARG A 95 3.17 -10.37 18.55
CA ARG A 95 3.64 -10.06 19.89
C ARG A 95 4.85 -10.93 20.19
N GLN A 96 5.98 -10.30 20.48
CA GLN A 96 7.25 -10.99 20.78
C GLN A 96 7.61 -12.08 19.73
N GLY A 97 7.37 -11.80 18.45
CA GLY A 97 7.66 -12.72 17.34
C GLY A 97 6.56 -13.73 17.04
N ILE A 98 5.53 -13.84 17.88
CA ILE A 98 4.39 -14.75 17.68
C ILE A 98 3.26 -14.01 16.97
N SER A 99 2.93 -14.46 15.76
CA SER A 99 1.79 -13.92 15.00
C SER A 99 0.49 -14.65 15.36
N SER A 100 -0.57 -13.89 15.61
CA SER A 100 -1.90 -14.41 15.93
C SER A 100 -3.00 -13.58 15.26
N PRO A 101 -4.06 -14.21 14.74
CA PRO A 101 -5.18 -13.47 14.14
C PRO A 101 -6.03 -12.80 15.21
N ALA A 102 -6.54 -11.60 14.91
CA ALA A 102 -7.51 -10.87 15.72
C ALA A 102 -8.76 -10.54 14.91
N ARG A 103 -9.88 -10.31 15.60
CA ARG A 103 -11.16 -9.99 14.94
C ARG A 103 -11.27 -8.52 14.53
N GLN A 104 -10.64 -7.63 15.28
CA GLN A 104 -10.77 -6.18 15.12
C GLN A 104 -9.46 -5.48 15.52
N PRO A 105 -9.15 -4.31 14.94
CA PRO A 105 -7.99 -3.54 15.34
C PRO A 105 -8.16 -3.02 16.78
N SER A 106 -7.09 -3.18 17.56
CA SER A 106 -7.00 -2.72 18.94
C SER A 106 -6.09 -1.49 19.09
N ALA A 107 -5.08 -1.36 18.23
CA ALA A 107 -4.10 -0.27 18.33
C ALA A 107 -4.59 1.02 17.66
N PHE A 108 -5.13 0.92 16.44
CA PHE A 108 -5.67 2.06 15.70
C PHE A 108 -6.82 1.63 14.80
N ARG A 109 -7.93 2.37 14.86
CA ARG A 109 -9.11 2.12 14.03
C ARG A 109 -9.26 3.23 12.99
N LEU A 110 -9.37 2.82 11.72
CA LEU A 110 -9.72 3.75 10.64
C LEU A 110 -11.21 4.08 10.73
N ASN A 111 -11.51 5.20 11.38
CA ASN A 111 -12.87 5.71 11.50
C ASN A 111 -13.10 6.79 10.44
N LEU A 112 -13.69 6.38 9.31
CA LEU A 112 -14.09 7.27 8.24
C LEU A 112 -15.58 7.63 8.37
N PRO A 113 -15.98 8.86 8.02
CA PRO A 113 -17.38 9.23 7.91
C PRO A 113 -18.14 8.30 6.95
N PRO A 114 -19.43 8.00 7.21
CA PRO A 114 -20.21 7.10 6.35
C PRO A 114 -20.41 7.62 4.92
N ASP A 115 -20.29 8.93 4.72
CA ASP A 115 -20.36 9.58 3.41
C ASP A 115 -19.01 9.68 2.69
N ALA A 116 -17.91 9.21 3.30
CA ALA A 116 -16.57 9.24 2.72
C ALA A 116 -16.42 8.25 1.56
N CYS A 117 -16.79 8.70 0.36
CA CYS A 117 -16.75 7.89 -0.86
C CYS A 117 -15.42 8.01 -1.62
N HIS A 118 -14.61 9.04 -1.33
CA HIS A 118 -13.35 9.28 -2.01
C HIS A 118 -12.22 9.46 -1.00
N LEU A 119 -11.10 8.80 -1.27
CA LEU A 119 -9.98 8.68 -0.36
C LEU A 119 -8.67 9.00 -1.08
N ARG A 120 -7.78 9.75 -0.43
CA ARG A 120 -6.45 10.08 -0.93
C ARG A 120 -5.41 9.98 0.18
N LEU A 121 -4.37 9.21 -0.09
CA LEU A 121 -3.16 9.19 0.73
C LEU A 121 -2.27 10.36 0.31
N LEU A 122 -1.93 11.25 1.24
CA LEU A 122 -1.00 12.36 1.00
C LEU A 122 0.34 12.04 1.64
N PHE A 123 1.41 12.28 0.90
CA PHE A 123 2.78 12.25 1.39
C PHE A 123 3.20 13.68 1.73
N LEU A 124 3.37 13.96 3.02
CA LEU A 124 3.63 15.30 3.53
C LEU A 124 5.13 15.62 3.46
N ARG A 125 5.46 16.90 3.24
CA ARG A 125 6.86 17.37 3.23
C ARG A 125 7.34 17.55 4.66
N ARG A 126 8.44 16.90 5.04
CA ARG A 126 9.07 17.07 6.36
C ARG A 126 9.62 18.48 6.53
N LYS A 127 9.25 19.15 7.63
CA LYS A 127 10.02 20.26 8.22
C LYS A 127 10.75 19.82 9.49
N SER A 128 10.31 18.76 10.16
CA SER A 128 10.93 18.21 11.37
C SER A 128 10.83 16.68 11.48
N ALA A 129 11.56 16.07 12.43
CA ALA A 129 11.49 14.63 12.72
C ALA A 129 10.20 14.19 13.43
N SER A 130 9.43 15.13 13.98
CA SER A 130 8.10 14.88 14.56
C SER A 130 6.97 15.05 13.54
N ASP A 131 7.27 15.52 12.32
CA ASP A 131 6.28 15.63 11.25
C ASP A 131 5.91 14.24 10.74
N ARG A 132 4.60 14.00 10.71
CA ARG A 132 4.02 12.77 10.17
C ARG A 132 4.15 12.80 8.65
N ASP A 133 4.71 11.74 8.07
CA ASP A 133 5.00 11.68 6.63
C ASP A 133 3.76 11.45 5.76
N ILE A 134 2.65 11.00 6.37
CA ILE A 134 1.48 10.51 5.65
C ILE A 134 0.19 10.90 6.36
N THR A 135 -0.82 11.31 5.58
CA THR A 135 -2.20 11.42 6.06
C THR A 135 -3.19 10.83 5.05
N LEU A 136 -4.31 10.30 5.55
CA LEU A 136 -5.42 9.83 4.72
C LEU A 136 -6.55 10.88 4.74
N VAL A 137 -6.84 11.46 3.59
CA VAL A 137 -7.94 12.42 3.42
C VAL A 137 -9.14 11.70 2.81
N ALA A 138 -10.32 12.03 3.31
CA ALA A 138 -11.58 11.41 2.96
C ALA A 138 -12.66 12.47 2.70
N ALA A 139 -13.42 12.31 1.62
CA ALA A 139 -14.45 13.25 1.23
C ALA A 139 -15.61 12.58 0.50
N PRO A 140 -16.80 13.20 0.47
CA PRO A 140 -17.96 12.66 -0.23
C PRO A 140 -17.92 12.90 -1.75
N SER A 141 -17.07 13.80 -2.23
CA SER A 141 -16.88 14.08 -3.67
C SER A 141 -15.40 14.29 -4.00
N LEU A 142 -15.04 14.05 -5.27
CA LEU A 142 -13.68 14.33 -5.77
C LEU A 142 -13.31 15.81 -5.65
N GLN A 143 -14.26 16.72 -5.90
CA GLN A 143 -14.02 18.16 -5.76
C GLN A 143 -13.60 18.53 -4.33
N LEU A 144 -14.34 18.06 -3.33
CA LEU A 144 -14.01 18.32 -1.93
C LEU A 144 -12.69 17.65 -1.55
N LEU A 145 -12.42 16.43 -2.05
CA LEU A 145 -11.14 15.76 -1.85
C LEU A 145 -9.97 16.59 -2.40
N ASP A 146 -10.10 17.14 -3.60
CA ASP A 146 -9.07 17.96 -4.24
C ASP A 146 -8.88 19.30 -3.54
N GLU A 147 -9.93 19.92 -3.05
CA GLU A 147 -9.86 21.14 -2.23
C GLU A 147 -9.17 20.88 -0.89
N SER A 148 -9.58 19.86 -0.13
CA SER A 148 -8.95 19.49 1.14
C SER A 148 -7.49 19.08 0.95
N ALA A 149 -7.19 18.26 -0.05
CA ALA A 149 -5.81 17.84 -0.34
C ALA A 149 -4.90 19.02 -0.67
N ARG A 150 -5.35 19.96 -1.52
CA ARG A 150 -4.58 21.16 -1.85
C ARG A 150 -4.35 22.05 -0.63
N ARG A 151 -5.38 22.27 0.21
CA ARG A 151 -5.23 23.03 1.45
C ARG A 151 -4.16 22.42 2.35
N ILE A 152 -4.24 21.11 2.61
CA ILE A 152 -3.30 20.40 3.48
C ILE A 152 -1.87 20.43 2.93
N GLN A 153 -1.69 20.13 1.63
CA GLN A 153 -0.36 20.07 1.01
C GLN A 153 0.32 21.45 0.91
N SER A 154 -0.46 22.52 0.76
CA SER A 154 0.05 23.90 0.67
C SER A 154 0.27 24.57 2.03
N ALA A 155 -0.27 23.98 3.11
CA ALA A 155 -0.16 24.57 4.44
C ALA A 155 1.28 24.50 4.97
N PRO A 156 1.75 25.55 5.67
CA PRO A 156 3.03 25.51 6.36
C PRO A 156 3.12 24.41 7.41
N ASP A 157 1.99 24.07 8.04
CA ASP A 157 1.80 22.96 8.98
C ASP A 157 0.61 22.11 8.50
N ALA A 158 0.91 20.97 7.89
CA ALA A 158 -0.08 20.04 7.37
C ALA A 158 -0.86 19.33 8.49
N GLY A 159 -0.29 19.18 9.68
CA GLY A 159 -0.95 18.57 10.83
C GLY A 159 -2.11 19.44 11.34
N THR A 160 -1.84 20.74 11.51
CA THR A 160 -2.87 21.72 11.87
C THR A 160 -3.94 21.82 10.79
N ALA A 161 -3.54 21.88 9.50
CA ALA A 161 -4.50 21.92 8.40
C ALA A 161 -5.39 20.67 8.32
N CYS A 162 -4.83 19.49 8.53
CA CYS A 162 -5.58 18.24 8.58
C CYS A 162 -6.56 18.21 9.77
N SER A 163 -6.13 18.69 10.94
CA SER A 163 -6.97 18.74 12.14
C SER A 163 -8.14 19.73 12.04
N ALA A 164 -8.06 20.68 11.11
CA ALA A 164 -9.13 21.63 10.81
C ALA A 164 -10.21 21.06 9.88
N GLU A 165 -9.98 19.92 9.23
CA GLU A 165 -11.01 19.25 8.43
C GLU A 165 -12.09 18.65 9.35
N PRO A 166 -13.33 18.48 8.85
CA PRO A 166 -14.39 17.84 9.63
C PRO A 166 -13.98 16.47 10.18
N ALA A 167 -14.49 16.11 11.35
CA ALA A 167 -14.09 14.90 12.08
C ALA A 167 -14.06 13.65 11.16
N GLY A 168 -12.92 12.95 11.17
CA GLY A 168 -12.71 11.72 10.37
C GLY A 168 -12.43 11.95 8.88
N ARG A 169 -12.50 13.19 8.37
CA ARG A 169 -12.18 13.51 6.96
C ARG A 169 -10.71 13.71 6.68
N CYS A 170 -9.90 13.87 7.71
CA CYS A 170 -8.45 13.81 7.59
C CYS A 170 -7.90 13.04 8.78
N LEU A 171 -7.17 11.95 8.49
CA LEU A 171 -6.62 11.07 9.51
C LEU A 171 -5.10 11.28 9.59
N LEU A 172 -4.67 11.91 10.69
CA LEU A 172 -3.26 11.93 11.06
C LEU A 172 -2.90 10.60 11.72
N LEU A 173 -1.95 9.88 11.15
CA LEU A 173 -1.48 8.61 11.70
C LEU A 173 -0.66 8.85 12.97
N PRO A 174 -0.91 8.13 14.08
CA PRO A 174 -0.08 8.25 15.27
C PRO A 174 1.40 8.01 14.96
N GLN A 175 2.29 8.48 15.85
CA GLN A 175 3.72 8.17 15.71
C GLN A 175 3.94 6.65 15.65
N PHE A 176 4.94 6.24 14.87
CA PHE A 176 5.29 4.83 14.64
C PHE A 176 4.16 3.98 14.02
N THR A 177 3.09 4.61 13.53
CA THR A 177 2.04 3.96 12.74
C THR A 177 2.30 4.19 11.27
N ALA A 178 2.35 3.12 10.49
CA ALA A 178 2.53 3.16 9.05
C ALA A 178 1.21 2.84 8.34
N LEU A 179 0.92 3.58 7.27
CA LEU A 179 -0.19 3.28 6.36
C LEU A 179 0.37 3.13 4.95
N ASN A 180 0.23 1.93 4.41
CA ASN A 180 0.74 1.55 3.10
C ASN A 180 -0.43 1.23 2.18
N LEU A 181 -0.36 1.72 0.95
CA LEU A 181 -1.22 1.27 -0.12
C LEU A 181 -0.44 0.26 -0.97
N GLU A 182 -1.06 -0.88 -1.26
CA GLU A 182 -0.48 -1.95 -2.06
C GLU A 182 -1.44 -2.34 -3.18
N LEU A 183 -0.91 -2.77 -4.32
CA LEU A 183 -1.71 -3.27 -5.43
C LEU A 183 -2.12 -4.72 -5.16
N LEU A 184 -3.40 -5.02 -5.34
CA LEU A 184 -3.94 -6.37 -5.29
C LEU A 184 -3.99 -6.97 -6.68
N VAL A 185 -3.32 -8.10 -6.87
CA VAL A 185 -3.31 -8.86 -8.12
C VAL A 185 -3.64 -10.32 -7.86
N LYS A 186 -3.96 -11.09 -8.89
CA LYS A 186 -4.13 -12.54 -8.80
C LYS A 186 -2.96 -13.25 -9.47
N VAL A 187 -2.32 -14.17 -8.77
CA VAL A 187 -1.30 -15.06 -9.32
C VAL A 187 -1.79 -16.50 -9.18
N ASN A 188 -1.96 -17.20 -10.31
CA ASN A 188 -2.53 -18.55 -10.37
C ASN A 188 -3.86 -18.66 -9.59
N GLY A 189 -4.72 -17.64 -9.72
CA GLY A 189 -6.02 -17.55 -9.04
C GLY A 189 -5.96 -17.08 -7.58
N ARG A 190 -4.78 -17.01 -6.95
CA ARG A 190 -4.61 -16.53 -5.57
C ARG A 190 -4.34 -15.04 -5.52
N SER A 191 -5.04 -14.31 -4.66
CA SER A 191 -4.76 -12.90 -4.40
C SER A 191 -3.41 -12.70 -3.74
N VAL A 192 -2.61 -11.77 -4.28
CA VAL A 192 -1.28 -11.38 -3.78
C VAL A 192 -1.23 -9.87 -3.77
N SER A 193 -0.68 -9.29 -2.70
CA SER A 193 -0.46 -7.85 -2.62
C SER A 193 1.01 -7.52 -2.92
N VAL A 194 1.23 -6.44 -3.67
CA VAL A 194 2.56 -5.96 -4.05
C VAL A 194 2.66 -4.44 -3.84
N PRO A 195 3.86 -3.90 -3.61
CA PRO A 195 4.04 -2.45 -3.51
C PRO A 195 3.55 -1.72 -4.77
N VAL A 196 3.13 -0.46 -4.62
CA VAL A 196 2.85 0.42 -5.77
C VAL A 196 4.12 0.58 -6.61
N GLY A 197 3.99 0.45 -7.93
CA GLY A 197 5.13 0.39 -8.84
C GLY A 197 5.79 -0.99 -8.94
N GLY A 198 5.29 -1.99 -8.22
CA GLY A 198 5.70 -3.38 -8.34
C GLY A 198 5.46 -3.96 -9.74
N THR A 199 6.16 -5.04 -10.05
CA THR A 199 6.12 -5.70 -11.37
C THR A 199 5.52 -7.10 -11.28
N VAL A 200 5.21 -7.71 -12.42
CA VAL A 200 4.78 -9.12 -12.52
C VAL A 200 5.74 -10.06 -11.77
N GLY A 201 7.04 -9.86 -11.92
CA GLY A 201 8.05 -10.63 -11.20
C GLY A 201 7.97 -10.48 -9.68
N HIS A 202 7.68 -9.27 -9.17
CA HIS A 202 7.42 -9.07 -7.74
C HIS A 202 6.19 -9.87 -7.30
N ALA A 203 5.10 -9.87 -8.06
CA ALA A 203 3.91 -10.63 -7.71
C ALA A 203 4.15 -12.15 -7.68
N ILE A 204 4.92 -12.68 -8.63
CA ILE A 204 5.28 -14.11 -8.67
C ILE A 204 6.19 -14.48 -7.49
N ALA A 205 7.15 -13.63 -7.14
CA ALA A 205 7.99 -13.81 -5.96
C ALA A 205 7.18 -13.75 -4.66
N SER A 206 6.29 -12.76 -4.51
CA SER A 206 5.35 -12.65 -3.39
C SER A 206 4.37 -13.81 -3.30
N ALA A 207 4.12 -14.52 -4.42
CA ALA A 207 3.37 -15.77 -4.43
C ALA A 207 4.21 -16.99 -4.01
N GLY A 208 5.51 -16.83 -3.72
CA GLY A 208 6.41 -17.93 -3.41
C GLY A 208 6.74 -18.83 -4.61
N LEU A 209 6.50 -18.34 -5.83
CA LEU A 209 6.71 -19.09 -7.08
C LEU A 209 8.06 -18.80 -7.75
N ALA A 210 8.83 -17.85 -7.21
CA ALA A 210 10.18 -17.52 -7.66
C ALA A 210 11.01 -16.93 -6.52
N ALA A 211 12.30 -17.26 -6.48
CA ALA A 211 13.22 -16.75 -5.47
C ALA A 211 13.67 -15.30 -5.75
N THR A 212 13.66 -14.85 -7.01
CA THR A 212 14.06 -13.48 -7.38
C THR A 212 13.07 -12.81 -8.35
N PRO A 213 12.65 -11.55 -8.09
CA PRO A 213 11.66 -10.85 -8.94
C PRO A 213 12.11 -10.57 -10.38
N HIS A 214 13.42 -10.49 -10.64
CA HIS A 214 13.97 -9.94 -11.88
C HIS A 214 14.47 -10.98 -12.89
N ARG A 215 14.36 -12.29 -12.61
CA ARG A 215 14.90 -13.35 -13.47
C ARG A 215 13.90 -14.47 -13.73
N LEU A 216 12.74 -14.13 -14.29
CA LEU A 216 11.91 -15.13 -14.94
C LEU A 216 12.40 -15.26 -16.39
N ASN A 217 13.34 -16.17 -16.63
CA ASN A 217 13.75 -16.54 -17.99
C ASN A 217 12.58 -17.31 -18.65
N PRO A 218 12.22 -17.05 -19.93
CA PRO A 218 11.25 -17.86 -20.67
C PRO A 218 11.53 -19.37 -20.64
N GLU A 219 12.78 -19.79 -20.46
CA GLU A 219 13.12 -21.20 -20.30
C GLU A 219 12.65 -21.79 -18.96
N SER A 220 12.42 -20.94 -17.96
CA SER A 220 12.00 -21.34 -16.61
C SER A 220 10.49 -21.60 -16.50
N GLY A 221 9.67 -21.32 -17.52
CA GLY A 221 8.22 -21.51 -17.46
C GLY A 221 7.41 -20.72 -18.48
N SER A 222 6.09 -20.87 -18.43
CA SER A 222 5.14 -20.08 -19.23
C SER A 222 4.51 -18.96 -18.41
N LEU A 223 4.51 -17.74 -18.95
CA LEU A 223 3.94 -16.54 -18.31
C LEU A 223 2.84 -15.93 -19.18
N HIS A 224 1.64 -15.83 -18.61
CA HIS A 224 0.52 -15.09 -19.23
C HIS A 224 0.02 -14.02 -18.25
N VAL A 225 -0.19 -12.80 -18.77
CA VAL A 225 -0.68 -11.68 -17.97
C VAL A 225 -1.92 -11.10 -18.64
N ARG A 226 -2.96 -10.86 -17.84
CA ARG A 226 -4.18 -10.16 -18.25
C ARG A 226 -4.33 -8.90 -17.40
N ARG A 227 -4.66 -7.79 -18.05
CA ARG A 227 -4.86 -6.48 -17.41
C ARG A 227 -6.34 -6.10 -17.41
N PRO A 228 -6.88 -5.59 -16.29
CA PRO A 228 -8.24 -5.05 -16.28
C PRO A 228 -8.35 -3.82 -17.19
N TRP A 229 -9.37 -3.83 -18.06
CA TRP A 229 -9.72 -2.75 -18.97
C TRP A 229 -11.25 -2.71 -19.13
N HIS A 230 -11.90 -1.62 -18.74
CA HIS A 230 -13.37 -1.49 -18.72
C HIS A 230 -14.10 -2.71 -18.11
N GLY A 231 -13.60 -3.18 -16.95
CA GLY A 231 -14.19 -4.32 -16.23
C GLY A 231 -13.91 -5.70 -16.84
N LYS A 232 -13.12 -5.79 -17.91
CA LYS A 232 -12.72 -7.06 -18.54
C LYS A 232 -11.22 -7.30 -18.42
N ALA A 233 -10.82 -8.54 -18.17
CA ALA A 233 -9.40 -8.92 -18.17
C ALA A 233 -8.92 -9.14 -19.60
N ILE A 234 -8.05 -8.26 -20.11
CA ILE A 234 -7.53 -8.28 -21.48
C ILE A 234 -6.11 -8.85 -21.48
N PRO A 235 -5.80 -9.88 -22.31
CA PRO A 235 -4.44 -10.40 -22.44
C PRO A 235 -3.44 -9.33 -22.89
N ILE A 236 -2.26 -9.35 -22.27
CA ILE A 236 -1.10 -8.55 -22.70
C ILE A 236 -0.24 -9.42 -23.62
N HIS A 237 0.04 -8.89 -24.82
CA HIS A 237 0.93 -9.51 -25.79
C HIS A 237 2.11 -8.56 -26.02
N PRO A 238 3.25 -8.80 -25.38
CA PRO A 238 4.45 -7.99 -25.59
C PRO A 238 5.13 -8.39 -26.91
N ASP A 239 5.86 -7.48 -27.51
CA ASP A 239 6.73 -7.79 -28.67
C ASP A 239 7.86 -8.76 -28.27
N ASP A 240 8.29 -8.69 -27.00
CA ASP A 240 9.32 -9.53 -26.41
C ASP A 240 8.80 -10.16 -25.09
N PRO A 241 8.47 -11.46 -25.07
CA PRO A 241 7.96 -12.17 -23.90
C PRO A 241 8.89 -12.14 -22.69
N THR A 242 10.21 -11.99 -22.89
CA THR A 242 11.20 -11.95 -21.79
C THR A 242 10.99 -10.75 -20.87
N ARG A 243 10.36 -9.69 -21.39
CA ARG A 243 10.11 -8.43 -20.67
C ARG A 243 8.88 -8.46 -19.78
N LEU A 244 8.05 -9.51 -19.85
CA LEU A 244 6.81 -9.59 -19.06
C LEU A 244 7.04 -9.55 -17.56
N SER A 245 8.15 -10.12 -17.07
CA SER A 245 8.52 -10.09 -15.65
C SER A 245 8.76 -8.66 -15.13
N GLY A 246 9.24 -7.77 -15.99
CA GLY A 246 9.44 -6.35 -15.71
C GLY A 246 8.20 -5.48 -15.93
N LEU A 247 7.08 -6.05 -16.38
CA LEU A 247 5.84 -5.29 -16.59
C LEU A 247 5.34 -4.73 -15.26
N VAL A 248 5.27 -3.40 -15.16
CA VAL A 248 4.72 -2.69 -13.99
C VAL A 248 3.23 -2.97 -13.88
N LEU A 249 2.80 -3.33 -12.67
CA LEU A 249 1.42 -3.66 -12.33
C LEU A 249 0.60 -2.40 -12.05
N LEU A 250 -0.69 -2.50 -12.33
CA LEU A 250 -1.66 -1.44 -12.15
C LEU A 250 -2.81 -1.83 -11.21
N GLY A 251 -2.73 -2.99 -10.55
CA GLY A 251 -3.81 -3.48 -9.70
C GLY A 251 -4.93 -4.14 -10.51
N GLY A 252 -5.39 -5.27 -9.99
CA GLY A 252 -6.42 -6.12 -10.59
C GLY A 252 -5.92 -7.03 -11.72
N GLU A 253 -4.62 -7.05 -12.03
CA GLU A 253 -4.07 -8.01 -13.00
C GLU A 253 -4.29 -9.47 -12.59
N GLU A 254 -4.42 -10.32 -13.61
CA GLU A 254 -4.41 -11.77 -13.48
C GLU A 254 -3.15 -12.31 -14.15
N ILE A 255 -2.33 -13.02 -13.37
CA ILE A 255 -1.03 -13.54 -13.75
C ILE A 255 -1.12 -15.06 -13.64
N LEU A 256 -0.80 -15.75 -14.74
CA LEU A 256 -0.64 -17.19 -14.78
C LEU A 256 0.83 -17.49 -15.02
N TRP A 257 1.45 -18.18 -14.06
CA TRP A 257 2.84 -18.61 -14.13
C TRP A 257 2.92 -20.11 -13.91
N THR A 258 3.44 -20.81 -14.92
CA THR A 258 3.67 -22.26 -14.86
C THR A 258 5.18 -22.51 -14.95
N PRO A 259 5.87 -22.78 -13.83
CA PRO A 259 7.29 -23.08 -13.86
C PRO A 259 7.55 -24.39 -14.60
N ARG A 260 8.64 -24.47 -15.37
CA ARG A 260 9.16 -25.76 -15.83
C ARG A 260 9.76 -26.49 -14.62
N LEU A 261 9.28 -27.70 -14.37
CA LEU A 261 9.92 -28.58 -13.40
C LEU A 261 11.28 -29.04 -13.95
N PRO A 262 12.30 -29.24 -13.10
CA PRO A 262 13.52 -29.93 -13.50
C PRO A 262 13.14 -31.32 -14.05
N GLN A 263 13.70 -31.71 -15.19
CA GLN A 263 13.56 -33.11 -15.59
C GLN A 263 14.32 -33.99 -14.59
N PRO A 264 13.72 -35.09 -14.10
CA PRO A 264 14.47 -36.07 -13.32
C PRO A 264 15.60 -36.60 -14.20
N GLN A 265 16.82 -36.60 -13.62
CA GLN A 265 18.00 -37.21 -14.23
C GLN A 265 17.90 -38.73 -14.19
#